data_AF-A0A643CFL3-F1
#
_entry.id   AF-A0A643CFL3-F1
#
_cell.length_a   1.000
_cell.length_b   1.000
_cell.length_c   1.000
_cell.angle_alpha   90.00
_cell.angle_beta   90.00
_cell.angle_gamma   90.00
#
_symmetry.space_group_name_H-M   'P 1'
#
loop_
_entity.id
_entity.type
_entity.pdbx_description
1 polymer ?
#
loop_
_entity_poly.entity_id
_entity_poly.type
_entity_poly.pdbx_seq_one_letter_code
_entity_poly.pdbx_strand_id
1 'polypeptide(L)'
;NTEQTETIPIVDVEQPLAVPPPPPPEDEWDPIPEHTNVDDFQSVQESKSKMKSLIQQTESLQNKEENFLQVQKALDQNKEILLQLQKQNEYITEALKELNVEQGDRCGPSLSHWVQYRDHCYHQTVEIVSWLECSDLCVSLNATFLKTERSRLMYIMKLLAVNHTWLGLSYKEEDNQWKWEDGSLPSPSLSLPRPSTDFQGNCVYANVHTVGMDTCTMSSSCVCEKPVCAKHSEES
;
A
#
# COMPACT_ATOMS: atom_id res chain seq x y z
N ASN A 1 -48.39 11.01 58.19
CA ASN A 1 -48.36 9.70 58.85
C ASN A 1 -46.92 9.31 59.07
N THR A 2 -46.35 9.85 60.15
CA THR A 2 -46.24 9.23 61.49
C THR A 2 -45.04 8.30 61.55
N GLU A 3 -43.91 8.90 61.93
CA GLU A 3 -42.91 8.22 62.75
C GLU A 3 -43.60 7.60 63.97
N GLN A 4 -43.37 6.31 64.16
CA GLN A 4 -43.43 5.69 65.48
C GLN A 4 -42.09 4.99 65.69
N THR A 5 -41.18 5.72 66.35
CA THR A 5 -40.11 5.15 67.15
C THR A 5 -40.75 4.39 68.30
N GLU A 6 -40.54 3.08 68.36
CA GLU A 6 -40.71 2.32 69.60
C GLU A 6 -39.35 2.08 70.25
N THR A 7 -39.28 2.63 71.45
CA THR A 7 -38.25 2.51 72.47
C THR A 7 -38.04 1.07 72.91
N ILE A 8 -36.77 0.66 72.94
CA ILE A 8 -36.32 -0.61 73.51
C ILE A 8 -36.57 -0.58 75.03
N PRO A 9 -37.24 -1.59 75.61
CA PRO A 9 -37.43 -1.65 77.05
C PRO A 9 -36.11 -2.08 77.71
N ILE A 10 -35.66 -1.28 78.67
CA ILE A 10 -34.64 -1.67 79.65
C ILE A 10 -35.36 -2.57 80.65
N VAL A 11 -35.07 -3.88 80.62
CA VAL A 11 -35.55 -4.84 81.62
C VAL A 11 -34.35 -5.46 82.31
N ASP A 12 -34.29 -5.10 83.58
CA ASP A 12 -33.77 -5.77 84.76
C ASP A 12 -32.37 -6.41 84.73
N VAL A 13 -31.53 -5.79 85.57
CA VAL A 13 -30.32 -6.35 86.19
C VAL A 13 -30.64 -7.73 86.75
N GLU A 14 -30.15 -8.77 86.09
CA GLU A 14 -30.10 -10.12 86.65
C GLU A 14 -29.38 -10.07 88.00
N GLN A 15 -30.03 -10.62 89.02
CA GLN A 15 -29.47 -10.84 90.36
C GLN A 15 -28.16 -11.65 90.26
N PRO A 16 -27.21 -11.50 91.19
CA PRO A 16 -25.94 -12.20 91.10
C PRO A 16 -26.21 -13.71 91.07
N LEU A 17 -25.82 -14.37 89.97
CA LEU A 17 -25.77 -15.82 89.91
C LEU A 17 -24.95 -16.30 91.11
N ALA A 18 -25.51 -17.25 91.86
CA ALA A 18 -24.82 -17.89 92.97
C ALA A 18 -23.44 -18.37 92.50
N VAL A 19 -22.40 -18.07 93.29
CA VAL A 19 -21.03 -18.49 92.96
C VAL A 19 -21.06 -20.01 92.77
N PRO A 20 -20.66 -20.53 91.60
CA PRO A 20 -20.62 -21.97 91.37
C PRO A 20 -19.70 -22.63 92.41
N PRO A 21 -19.97 -23.88 92.80
CA PRO A 21 -19.10 -24.58 93.73
C PRO A 21 -17.64 -24.55 93.22
N PRO A 22 -16.66 -24.50 94.13
CA PRO A 22 -15.26 -24.53 93.73
C PRO A 22 -15.03 -25.77 92.86
N PRO A 23 -14.22 -25.64 91.79
CA PRO A 23 -14.00 -26.75 90.88
C PRO A 23 -13.44 -27.95 91.65
N PRO A 24 -13.72 -29.18 91.18
CA PRO A 24 -13.14 -30.37 91.78
C PRO A 24 -11.60 -30.25 91.83
N PRO A 25 -10.93 -30.93 92.79
CA PRO A 25 -9.47 -30.93 92.89
C PRO A 25 -8.82 -31.24 91.54
N GLU A 26 -7.67 -30.62 91.23
CA GLU A 26 -6.98 -30.74 89.93
C GLU A 26 -6.73 -32.19 89.50
N ASP A 27 -6.72 -33.13 90.45
CA ASP A 27 -6.53 -34.56 90.23
C ASP A 27 -7.75 -35.27 89.60
N GLU A 28 -8.92 -34.63 89.53
CA GLU A 28 -10.16 -35.15 88.92
C GLU A 28 -10.55 -34.43 87.61
N TRP A 29 -9.71 -33.53 87.10
CA TRP A 29 -9.97 -32.93 85.80
C TRP A 29 -9.56 -33.91 84.70
N ASP A 30 -10.48 -34.19 83.77
CA ASP A 30 -10.10 -34.83 82.51
C ASP A 30 -8.96 -34.00 81.88
N PRO A 31 -7.87 -34.63 81.40
CA PRO A 31 -6.80 -33.90 80.75
C PRO A 31 -7.39 -33.01 79.65
N ILE A 32 -7.04 -31.72 79.63
CA ILE A 32 -7.31 -30.88 78.47
C ILE A 32 -6.76 -31.64 77.27
N PRO A 33 -7.53 -31.91 76.21
CA PRO A 33 -7.02 -32.63 75.06
C PRO A 33 -5.78 -31.90 74.52
N GLU A 34 -4.60 -32.43 74.80
CA GLU A 34 -3.31 -31.88 74.35
C GLU A 34 -3.04 -32.14 72.87
N HIS A 35 -4.01 -32.69 72.15
CA HIS A 35 -4.00 -32.65 70.69
C HIS A 35 -4.59 -31.32 70.23
N THR A 36 -3.82 -30.24 70.42
CA THR A 36 -3.94 -29.15 69.46
C THR A 36 -3.68 -29.75 68.09
N ASN A 37 -4.63 -29.52 67.20
CA ASN A 37 -4.80 -30.23 65.95
C ASN A 37 -3.76 -29.73 64.91
N VAL A 38 -2.47 -29.97 65.20
CA VAL A 38 -1.32 -29.53 64.40
C VAL A 38 -1.39 -30.09 62.99
N ASP A 39 -1.88 -31.33 62.85
CA ASP A 39 -2.13 -31.97 61.55
C ASP A 39 -3.21 -31.22 60.75
N ASP A 40 -4.29 -30.75 61.38
CA ASP A 40 -5.32 -29.94 60.72
C ASP A 40 -4.78 -28.55 60.30
N PHE A 41 -3.93 -27.91 61.12
CA PHE A 41 -3.34 -26.62 60.75
C PHE A 41 -2.34 -26.75 59.59
N GLN A 42 -1.51 -27.80 59.58
CA GLN A 42 -0.57 -28.11 58.50
C GLN A 42 -1.32 -28.35 57.17
N SER A 43 -2.40 -29.16 57.23
CA SER A 43 -3.31 -29.43 56.11
C SER A 43 -3.96 -28.16 55.55
N VAL A 44 -4.35 -27.22 56.42
CA VAL A 44 -4.91 -25.92 56.00
C VAL A 44 -3.87 -25.04 55.32
N GLN A 45 -2.61 -25.02 55.77
CA GLN A 45 -1.54 -24.26 55.10
C GLN A 45 -1.18 -24.85 53.73
N GLU A 46 -1.16 -26.18 53.59
CA GLU A 46 -0.99 -26.85 52.29
C GLU A 46 -2.15 -26.54 51.33
N SER A 47 -3.36 -26.50 51.85
CA SER A 47 -4.54 -26.14 51.07
C SER A 47 -4.46 -24.68 50.59
N LYS A 48 -3.96 -23.76 51.43
CA LYS A 48 -3.72 -22.36 51.08
C LYS A 48 -2.66 -22.17 50.01
N SER A 49 -1.56 -22.93 50.06
CA SER A 49 -0.51 -22.85 49.02
C SER A 49 -1.01 -23.38 47.67
N LYS A 50 -1.76 -24.49 47.67
CA LYS A 50 -2.46 -25.01 46.48
C LYS A 50 -3.47 -24.01 45.92
N MET A 51 -4.26 -23.37 46.78
CA MET A 51 -5.22 -22.32 46.40
C MET A 51 -4.52 -21.16 45.69
N LYS A 52 -3.39 -20.68 46.21
CA LYS A 52 -2.63 -19.59 45.59
C LYS A 52 -2.11 -19.97 44.20
N SER A 53 -1.65 -21.21 44.03
CA SER A 53 -1.23 -21.74 42.73
C SER A 53 -2.39 -21.81 41.73
N LEU A 54 -3.58 -22.22 42.18
CA LEU A 54 -4.79 -22.27 41.35
C LEU A 54 -5.25 -20.87 40.91
N ILE A 55 -5.18 -19.87 41.79
CA ILE A 55 -5.49 -18.47 41.45
C ILE A 55 -4.54 -17.98 40.34
N GLN A 56 -3.24 -18.22 40.49
CA GLN A 56 -2.26 -17.84 39.47
C GLN A 56 -2.48 -18.55 38.12
N GLN A 57 -2.91 -19.82 38.14
CA GLN A 57 -3.28 -20.54 36.92
C GLN A 57 -4.54 -19.96 36.27
N THR A 58 -5.51 -19.54 37.08
CA THR A 58 -6.76 -18.92 36.61
C THR A 58 -6.47 -17.59 35.90
N GLU A 59 -5.65 -16.74 36.50
CA GLU A 59 -5.20 -15.48 35.88
C GLU A 59 -4.46 -15.73 34.56
N SER A 60 -3.59 -16.75 34.52
CA SER A 60 -2.87 -17.13 33.31
C SER A 60 -3.82 -17.62 32.20
N LEU A 61 -4.86 -18.36 32.55
CA LEU A 61 -5.88 -18.84 31.61
C LEU A 61 -6.73 -17.68 31.07
N GLN A 62 -7.15 -16.75 31.92
CA GLN A 62 -7.88 -15.55 31.52
C GLN A 62 -7.08 -14.71 30.52
N ASN A 63 -5.79 -14.49 30.77
CA ASN A 63 -4.94 -13.77 29.82
C ASN A 63 -4.82 -14.51 28.47
N LYS A 64 -4.75 -15.85 28.47
CA LYS A 64 -4.75 -16.63 27.22
C LYS A 64 -6.07 -16.52 26.46
N GLU A 65 -7.20 -16.48 27.16
CA GLU A 65 -8.53 -16.28 26.57
C GLU A 65 -8.65 -14.90 25.92
N GLU A 66 -8.20 -13.84 26.59
CA GLU A 66 -8.17 -12.49 26.02
C GLU A 66 -7.30 -12.41 24.76
N ASN A 67 -6.12 -13.04 24.80
CA ASN A 67 -5.22 -13.12 23.64
C ASN A 67 -5.87 -13.91 22.49
N PHE A 68 -6.54 -15.03 22.79
CA PHE A 68 -7.26 -15.81 21.79
C PHE A 68 -8.39 -14.99 21.14
N LEU A 69 -9.15 -14.24 21.95
CA LEU A 69 -10.20 -13.35 21.45
C LEU A 69 -9.65 -12.24 20.57
N GLN A 70 -8.48 -11.66 20.91
CA GLN A 70 -7.82 -10.68 20.05
C GLN A 70 -7.37 -11.28 18.71
N VAL A 71 -6.78 -12.47 18.72
CA VAL A 71 -6.36 -13.18 17.50
C VAL A 71 -7.56 -13.51 16.62
N GLN A 72 -8.68 -13.94 17.23
CA GLN A 72 -9.92 -14.23 16.49
C GLN A 72 -10.46 -12.97 15.80
N LYS A 73 -10.49 -11.82 16.50
CA LYS A 73 -10.88 -10.53 15.90
C LYS A 73 -9.98 -10.14 14.73
N ALA A 74 -8.66 -10.29 14.89
CA ALA A 74 -7.70 -10.00 13.82
C ALA A 74 -7.89 -10.94 12.61
N LEU A 75 -8.21 -12.21 12.85
CA LEU A 75 -8.50 -13.17 11.79
C LEU A 75 -9.75 -12.76 11.00
N ASP A 76 -10.80 -12.32 11.69
CA ASP A 76 -12.05 -11.91 11.03
C ASP A 76 -11.86 -10.60 10.24
N GLN A 77 -11.09 -9.65 10.77
CA GLN A 77 -10.66 -8.45 10.02
C GLN A 77 -9.85 -8.82 8.77
N ASN A 78 -8.91 -9.76 8.87
CA ASN A 78 -8.10 -10.22 7.73
C ASN A 78 -8.97 -10.88 6.64
N LYS A 79 -10.03 -11.60 7.01
CA LYS A 79 -11.00 -12.16 6.04
C LYS A 79 -11.75 -11.06 5.29
N GLU A 80 -12.20 -10.02 5.98
CA GLU A 80 -12.87 -8.89 5.34
C GLU A 80 -11.94 -8.15 4.35
N ILE A 81 -10.68 -7.93 4.74
CA ILE A 81 -9.66 -7.33 3.87
C ILE A 81 -9.45 -8.19 2.62
N LEU A 82 -9.37 -9.52 2.77
CA LEU A 82 -9.20 -10.42 1.63
C LEU A 82 -10.37 -10.31 0.64
N LEU A 83 -11.61 -10.25 1.14
CA LEU A 83 -12.80 -10.06 0.30
C LEU A 83 -12.78 -8.71 -0.43
N GLN A 84 -12.34 -7.65 0.25
CA GLN A 84 -12.18 -6.33 -0.38
C GLN A 84 -11.13 -6.35 -1.50
N LEU A 85 -9.98 -6.98 -1.27
CA LEU A 85 -8.92 -7.12 -2.28
C LEU A 85 -9.39 -7.93 -3.49
N GLN A 86 -10.14 -9.03 -3.26
CA GLN A 86 -10.74 -9.81 -4.34
C GLN A 86 -11.68 -8.97 -5.19
N LYS A 87 -12.58 -8.22 -4.54
CA LYS A 87 -13.51 -7.32 -5.25
C LYS A 87 -12.78 -6.23 -6.03
N GLN A 88 -11.70 -5.67 -5.48
CA GLN A 88 -10.87 -4.70 -6.20
C GLN A 88 -10.21 -5.33 -7.43
N ASN A 89 -9.69 -6.56 -7.32
CA ASN A 89 -9.09 -7.26 -8.45
C ASN A 89 -10.11 -7.57 -9.56
N GLU A 90 -11.34 -7.93 -9.22
CA GLU A 90 -12.42 -8.12 -10.19
C GLU A 90 -12.74 -6.82 -10.93
N TYR A 91 -12.94 -5.72 -10.20
CA TYR A 91 -13.18 -4.40 -10.79
C TYR A 91 -12.04 -3.97 -11.72
N ILE A 92 -10.79 -4.15 -11.31
CA ILE A 92 -9.61 -3.84 -12.14
C ILE A 92 -9.62 -4.71 -13.40
N THR A 93 -9.93 -5.99 -13.29
CA THR A 93 -9.99 -6.91 -14.43
C THR A 93 -11.07 -6.50 -15.42
N GLU A 94 -12.22 -6.06 -14.93
CA GLU A 94 -13.32 -5.57 -15.77
C GLU A 94 -12.96 -4.25 -16.47
N ALA A 95 -12.40 -3.28 -15.74
CA ALA A 95 -11.90 -2.04 -16.33
C ALA A 95 -10.81 -2.28 -17.39
N LEU A 96 -9.92 -3.26 -17.16
CA LEU A 96 -8.91 -3.68 -18.15
C LEU A 96 -9.54 -4.29 -19.41
N LYS A 97 -10.62 -5.07 -19.26
CA LYS A 97 -11.36 -5.60 -20.41
C LYS A 97 -12.04 -4.49 -21.20
N GLU A 98 -12.65 -3.51 -20.55
CA GLU A 98 -13.26 -2.36 -21.22
C GLU A 98 -12.23 -1.54 -22.00
N LEU A 99 -11.03 -1.33 -21.43
CA LEU A 99 -9.89 -0.72 -22.13
C LEU A 99 -9.48 -1.52 -23.38
N ASN A 100 -9.58 -2.85 -23.34
CA ASN A 100 -9.20 -3.74 -24.44
C ASN A 100 -10.30 -3.90 -25.52
N VAL A 101 -11.58 -3.73 -25.18
CA VAL A 101 -12.73 -3.99 -26.08
C VAL A 101 -13.09 -2.76 -26.93
N GLU A 102 -12.84 -1.53 -26.45
CA GLU A 102 -12.94 -0.31 -27.27
C GLU A 102 -11.74 -0.11 -28.21
N GLN A 103 -10.67 -0.85 -27.94
CA GLN A 103 -9.37 -0.77 -28.61
C GLN A 103 -9.21 -1.94 -29.57
N GLY A 104 -10.07 -1.99 -30.59
CA GLY A 104 -9.66 -2.65 -31.83
C GLY A 104 -8.31 -2.08 -32.22
N ASP A 105 -7.34 -2.92 -32.54
CA ASP A 105 -5.94 -2.63 -32.91
C ASP A 105 -5.85 -1.55 -34.02
N ARG A 106 -6.09 -0.30 -33.64
CA ARG A 106 -6.19 0.86 -34.53
C ARG A 106 -4.82 1.33 -35.01
N CYS A 107 -3.77 0.77 -34.42
CA CYS A 107 -2.38 0.96 -34.80
C CYS A 107 -1.84 -0.16 -35.69
N GLY A 108 -2.68 -1.13 -36.06
CA GLY A 108 -2.30 -2.36 -36.76
C GLY A 108 -2.24 -3.55 -35.80
N PRO A 109 -2.03 -4.78 -36.32
CA PRO A 109 -2.04 -6.01 -35.53
C PRO A 109 -1.10 -5.90 -34.32
N SER A 110 -1.45 -6.54 -33.21
CA SER A 110 -0.65 -6.63 -31.97
C SER A 110 0.85 -6.97 -32.15
N LEU A 111 1.23 -7.60 -33.26
CA LEU A 111 2.62 -7.87 -33.65
C LEU A 111 3.39 -6.63 -34.17
N SER A 112 2.73 -5.49 -34.34
CA SER A 112 3.29 -4.34 -35.06
C SER A 112 4.25 -3.47 -34.22
N HIS A 113 4.50 -3.80 -32.95
CA HIS A 113 5.35 -3.01 -32.03
C HIS A 113 4.89 -1.54 -31.87
N TRP A 114 3.67 -1.19 -32.30
CA TRP A 114 3.06 0.11 -32.09
C TRP A 114 2.22 0.10 -30.81
N VAL A 115 2.40 1.10 -29.96
CA VAL A 115 1.60 1.30 -28.75
C VAL A 115 0.65 2.46 -28.99
N GLN A 116 -0.65 2.23 -28.78
CA GLN A 116 -1.65 3.30 -28.86
C GLN A 116 -1.65 4.11 -27.57
N TYR A 117 -1.62 5.44 -27.69
CA TYR A 117 -2.00 6.34 -26.62
C TYR A 117 -2.86 7.48 -27.16
N ARG A 118 -4.10 7.55 -26.66
CA ARG A 118 -5.17 8.42 -27.16
C ARG A 118 -5.47 8.14 -28.63
N ASP A 119 -5.38 9.17 -29.46
CA ASP A 119 -5.65 9.21 -30.89
C ASP A 119 -4.40 8.97 -31.75
N HIS A 120 -3.27 8.58 -31.15
CA HIS A 120 -2.01 8.34 -31.85
C HIS A 120 -1.41 6.97 -31.47
N CYS A 121 -0.58 6.48 -32.38
CA CYS A 121 0.22 5.28 -32.27
C CYS A 121 1.69 5.67 -32.22
N TYR A 122 2.47 5.02 -31.36
CA TYR A 122 3.90 5.30 -31.21
C TYR A 122 4.72 4.03 -31.35
N HIS A 123 5.89 4.15 -31.95
CA HIS A 123 6.81 3.04 -32.14
C HIS A 123 8.24 3.52 -31.91
N GLN A 124 8.98 2.80 -31.08
CA GLN A 124 10.43 2.94 -30.99
C GLN A 124 11.06 2.02 -32.03
N THR A 125 11.88 2.57 -32.92
CA THR A 125 12.54 1.80 -33.97
C THR A 125 13.53 0.80 -33.39
N VAL A 126 13.67 -0.34 -34.05
CA VAL A 126 14.69 -1.34 -33.72
C VAL A 126 16.04 -0.92 -34.28
N GLU A 127 16.03 -0.29 -35.44
CA GLU A 127 17.19 0.27 -36.10
C GLU A 127 17.78 1.43 -35.27
N ILE A 128 19.10 1.39 -35.15
CA ILE A 128 19.89 2.37 -34.41
C ILE A 128 20.66 3.20 -35.45
N VAL A 129 20.24 4.45 -35.64
CA VAL A 129 20.69 5.32 -36.73
C VAL A 129 21.07 6.71 -36.20
N SER A 130 21.75 7.53 -37.01
CA SER A 130 22.02 8.92 -36.62
C SER A 130 20.72 9.73 -36.56
N TRP A 131 20.75 10.89 -35.89
CA TRP A 131 19.56 11.74 -35.76
C TRP A 131 18.98 12.14 -37.13
N LEU A 132 19.84 12.41 -38.10
CA LEU A 132 19.45 12.83 -39.46
C LEU A 132 18.64 11.76 -40.21
N GLU A 133 18.84 10.49 -39.87
CA GLU A 133 18.18 9.36 -40.54
C GLU A 133 16.82 9.02 -39.90
N CYS A 134 16.53 9.54 -38.70
CA CYS A 134 15.30 9.22 -37.98
C CYS A 134 14.02 9.65 -38.71
N SER A 135 14.06 10.80 -39.39
CA SER A 135 12.90 11.31 -40.12
C SER A 135 12.51 10.35 -41.25
N ASP A 136 13.48 10.00 -42.09
CA ASP A 136 13.28 9.07 -43.22
C ASP A 136 12.88 7.67 -42.74
N LEU A 137 13.45 7.21 -41.63
CA LEU A 137 13.08 5.93 -41.01
C LEU A 137 11.61 5.93 -40.58
N CYS A 138 11.14 6.99 -39.92
CA CYS A 138 9.72 7.10 -39.56
C CYS A 138 8.80 7.23 -40.77
N VAL A 139 9.22 7.97 -41.81
CA VAL A 139 8.47 8.09 -43.07
C VAL A 139 8.34 6.73 -43.76
N SER A 140 9.37 5.89 -43.74
CA SER A 140 9.32 4.53 -44.29
C SER A 140 8.28 3.63 -43.61
N LEU A 141 7.91 3.97 -42.36
CA LEU A 141 6.88 3.31 -41.57
C LEU A 141 5.49 3.98 -41.67
N ASN A 142 5.30 4.89 -42.63
CA ASN A 142 4.11 5.74 -42.78
C ASN A 142 3.77 6.52 -41.49
N ALA A 143 4.80 7.08 -40.87
CA ALA A 143 4.72 7.82 -39.62
C ALA A 143 5.60 9.07 -39.69
N THR A 144 5.55 9.89 -38.64
CA THR A 144 6.37 11.09 -38.49
C THR A 144 7.30 10.94 -37.31
N PHE A 145 8.45 11.61 -37.37
CA PHE A 145 9.37 11.65 -36.23
C PHE A 145 8.74 12.43 -35.07
N LEU A 146 8.78 11.87 -33.85
CA LEU A 146 8.03 12.36 -32.71
C LEU A 146 8.35 13.82 -32.39
N LYS A 147 7.29 14.64 -32.34
CA LYS A 147 7.31 16.03 -31.91
C LYS A 147 6.22 16.29 -30.88
N THR A 148 6.60 16.51 -29.63
CA THR A 148 5.62 16.75 -28.56
C THR A 148 6.19 17.54 -27.39
N GLU A 149 5.30 18.09 -26.55
CA GLU A 149 5.65 18.72 -25.29
C GLU A 149 5.99 17.70 -24.19
N ARG A 150 6.69 18.16 -23.13
CA ARG A 150 7.30 17.31 -22.11
C ARG A 150 6.33 16.36 -21.39
N SER A 151 5.11 16.79 -21.03
CA SER A 151 4.23 15.95 -20.22
C SER A 151 3.76 14.71 -20.99
N ARG A 152 3.34 14.89 -22.25
CA ARG A 152 3.03 13.80 -23.19
C ARG A 152 4.29 12.99 -23.52
N LEU A 153 5.43 13.64 -23.74
CA LEU A 153 6.71 12.99 -24.01
C LEU A 153 7.06 11.96 -22.92
N MET A 154 7.11 12.39 -21.65
CA MET A 154 7.50 11.53 -20.52
C MET A 154 6.56 10.34 -20.35
N TYR A 155 5.28 10.50 -20.71
CA TYR A 155 4.32 9.40 -20.71
C TYR A 155 4.63 8.39 -21.83
N ILE A 156 4.87 8.85 -23.06
CA ILE A 156 5.25 8.00 -24.20
C ILE A 156 6.54 7.21 -23.90
N MET A 157 7.55 7.87 -23.32
CA MET A 157 8.82 7.21 -22.98
C MET A 157 8.63 6.08 -21.96
N LYS A 158 7.71 6.24 -20.99
CA LYS A 158 7.35 5.20 -20.02
C LYS A 158 6.54 4.08 -20.67
N LEU A 159 5.60 4.39 -21.55
CA LEU A 159 4.80 3.39 -22.27
C LEU A 159 5.67 2.47 -23.12
N LEU A 160 6.63 3.05 -23.84
CA LEU A 160 7.55 2.32 -24.71
C LEU A 160 8.75 1.73 -23.95
N ALA A 161 8.90 2.04 -22.65
CA ALA A 161 10.06 1.67 -21.82
C ALA A 161 11.42 2.02 -22.46
N VAL A 162 11.52 3.20 -23.08
CA VAL A 162 12.74 3.57 -23.83
C VAL A 162 13.89 3.99 -22.92
N ASN A 163 15.12 3.64 -23.33
CA ASN A 163 16.34 4.03 -22.60
C ASN A 163 17.05 5.24 -23.19
N HIS A 164 17.23 5.29 -24.52
CA HIS A 164 17.81 6.42 -25.21
C HIS A 164 17.26 6.42 -26.63
N THR A 165 16.58 7.50 -26.99
CA THR A 165 15.99 7.65 -28.32
C THR A 165 16.05 9.10 -28.74
N TRP A 166 16.29 9.32 -30.02
CA TRP A 166 16.23 10.65 -30.61
C TRP A 166 14.80 11.18 -30.64
N LEU A 167 14.67 12.50 -30.57
CA LEU A 167 13.44 13.28 -30.84
C LEU A 167 13.65 14.15 -32.06
N GLY A 168 12.58 14.59 -32.73
CA GLY A 168 12.66 15.49 -33.89
C GLY A 168 13.15 16.92 -33.62
N LEU A 169 13.98 17.13 -32.60
CA LEU A 169 14.44 18.43 -32.10
C LEU A 169 15.97 18.50 -32.15
N SER A 170 16.49 19.54 -32.83
CA SER A 170 17.93 19.79 -32.93
C SER A 170 18.25 21.26 -32.65
N TYR A 171 19.53 21.55 -32.40
CA TYR A 171 20.02 22.91 -32.45
C TYR A 171 20.24 23.32 -33.92
N LYS A 172 19.73 24.49 -34.31
CA LYS A 172 19.90 25.08 -35.64
C LYS A 172 20.88 26.23 -35.56
N GLU A 173 22.03 26.06 -36.22
CA GLU A 173 23.15 27.01 -36.17
C GLU A 173 22.79 28.34 -36.82
N GLU A 174 22.10 28.28 -37.97
CA GLU A 174 21.66 29.42 -38.76
C GLU A 174 20.75 30.38 -37.97
N ASP A 175 20.01 29.84 -37.00
CA ASP A 175 19.04 30.57 -36.18
C ASP A 175 19.53 30.81 -34.75
N ASN A 176 20.63 30.17 -34.34
CA ASN A 176 21.09 30.10 -32.96
C ASN A 176 19.97 29.69 -31.98
N GLN A 177 19.18 28.66 -32.33
CA GLN A 177 17.99 28.25 -31.58
C GLN A 177 17.73 26.73 -31.66
N TRP A 178 17.05 26.20 -30.64
CA TRP A 178 16.46 24.85 -30.69
C TRP A 178 15.21 24.87 -31.56
N LYS A 179 15.11 23.97 -32.54
CA LYS A 179 13.95 23.88 -33.43
C LYS A 179 13.60 22.43 -33.77
N TRP A 180 12.30 22.18 -33.89
CA TRP A 180 11.81 20.95 -34.48
C TRP A 180 12.15 20.87 -35.97
N GLU A 181 12.02 19.69 -36.57
CA GLU A 181 12.29 19.49 -38.01
C GLU A 181 11.47 20.42 -38.92
N ASP A 182 10.25 20.78 -38.52
CA ASP A 182 9.39 21.72 -39.25
C ASP A 182 9.71 23.20 -38.99
N GLY A 183 10.80 23.48 -38.25
CA GLY A 183 11.27 24.82 -37.92
C GLY A 183 10.54 25.49 -36.75
N SER A 184 9.53 24.85 -36.15
CA SER A 184 8.83 25.42 -35.01
C SER A 184 9.67 25.38 -33.73
N LEU A 185 9.38 26.30 -32.80
CA LEU A 185 10.06 26.35 -31.51
C LEU A 185 9.53 25.26 -30.55
N PRO A 186 10.39 24.67 -29.71
CA PRO A 186 9.97 23.80 -28.62
C PRO A 186 9.30 24.60 -27.50
N SER A 187 8.39 23.94 -26.78
CA SER A 187 7.83 24.50 -25.56
C SER A 187 8.92 24.67 -24.50
N PRO A 188 8.91 25.76 -23.70
CA PRO A 188 9.79 25.92 -22.54
C PRO A 188 9.70 24.75 -21.55
N SER A 189 8.59 24.00 -21.55
CA SER A 189 8.40 22.84 -20.69
C SER A 189 9.45 21.75 -20.89
N LEU A 190 10.13 21.67 -22.05
CA LEU A 190 11.19 20.70 -22.30
C LEU A 190 12.47 20.97 -21.48
N SER A 191 12.62 22.17 -20.89
CA SER A 191 13.76 22.54 -20.03
C SER A 191 15.13 22.42 -20.72
N LEU A 192 15.19 22.77 -22.00
CA LEU A 192 16.45 22.83 -22.75
C LEU A 192 17.33 24.00 -22.29
N PRO A 193 18.66 23.90 -22.39
CA PRO A 193 19.54 24.99 -22.04
C PRO A 193 19.32 26.19 -22.97
N ARG A 194 19.67 27.39 -22.48
CA ARG A 194 19.64 28.61 -23.29
C ARG A 194 20.50 28.41 -24.54
N PRO A 195 19.99 28.72 -25.74
CA PRO A 195 20.76 28.57 -26.97
C PRO A 195 22.15 29.23 -26.89
N SER A 196 23.18 28.48 -27.29
CA SER A 196 24.59 28.87 -27.35
C SER A 196 25.23 28.14 -28.53
N THR A 197 26.24 28.76 -29.14
CA THR A 197 27.04 28.14 -30.21
C THR A 197 27.73 26.85 -29.76
N ASP A 198 27.89 26.63 -28.46
CA ASP A 198 28.45 25.38 -27.91
C ASP A 198 27.58 24.14 -28.18
N PHE A 199 26.32 24.34 -28.62
CA PHE A 199 25.39 23.25 -28.96
C PHE A 199 25.32 22.98 -30.47
N GLN A 200 26.21 23.57 -31.26
CA GLN A 200 26.33 23.23 -32.68
C GLN A 200 26.59 21.74 -32.87
N GLY A 201 25.78 21.10 -33.71
CA GLY A 201 25.85 19.65 -33.92
C GLY A 201 25.20 18.80 -32.82
N ASN A 202 24.50 19.41 -31.85
CA ASN A 202 23.75 18.68 -30.84
C ASN A 202 22.28 18.49 -31.24
N CYS A 203 21.79 17.30 -30.93
CA CYS A 203 20.43 16.87 -31.12
C CYS A 203 19.84 16.40 -29.80
N VAL A 204 18.52 16.45 -29.68
CA VAL A 204 17.82 16.16 -28.41
C VAL A 204 17.41 14.69 -28.39
N TYR A 205 17.73 14.03 -27.28
CA TYR A 205 17.24 12.68 -26.98
C TYR A 205 16.33 12.70 -25.75
N ALA A 206 15.58 11.62 -25.56
CA ALA A 206 14.86 11.38 -24.33
C ALA A 206 15.02 9.94 -23.84
N ASN A 207 14.74 9.77 -22.55
CA ASN A 207 14.57 8.49 -21.89
C ASN A 207 13.34 8.54 -20.96
N VAL A 208 13.09 7.46 -20.21
CA VAL A 208 11.98 7.36 -19.24
C VAL A 208 11.94 8.46 -18.16
N HIS A 209 13.02 9.21 -17.96
CA HIS A 209 13.19 10.16 -16.86
C HIS A 209 13.53 11.59 -17.32
N THR A 210 14.33 11.73 -18.38
CA THR A 210 14.95 12.99 -18.76
C THR A 210 14.90 13.25 -20.25
N VAL A 211 15.10 14.53 -20.58
CA VAL A 211 15.38 15.01 -21.93
C VAL A 211 16.80 15.55 -21.87
N GLY A 212 17.64 15.12 -22.81
CA GLY A 212 19.05 15.45 -22.87
C GLY A 212 19.47 15.85 -24.27
N MET A 213 20.78 16.02 -24.45
CA MET A 213 21.37 16.38 -25.74
C MET A 213 22.61 15.53 -25.94
N ASP A 214 22.82 15.10 -27.18
CA ASP A 214 24.01 14.39 -27.63
C ASP A 214 24.36 14.82 -29.06
N THR A 215 25.56 14.46 -29.52
CA THR A 215 25.99 14.76 -30.90
C THR A 215 25.08 14.06 -31.90
N CYS A 216 24.55 14.79 -32.88
CA CYS A 216 23.59 14.29 -33.87
C CYS A 216 24.09 13.07 -34.69
N THR A 217 25.42 12.89 -34.77
CA THR A 217 26.06 11.76 -35.46
C THR A 217 26.06 10.47 -34.66
N MET A 218 25.71 10.51 -33.36
CA MET A 218 25.60 9.30 -32.55
C MET A 218 24.40 8.47 -33.00
N SER A 219 24.58 7.16 -33.01
CA SER A 219 23.53 6.24 -33.39
C SER A 219 22.61 5.96 -32.20
N SER A 220 21.30 6.12 -32.39
CA SER A 220 20.28 5.75 -31.42
C SER A 220 18.99 5.32 -32.13
N SER A 221 18.09 4.70 -31.39
CA SER A 221 16.71 4.50 -31.85
C SER A 221 15.99 5.84 -32.05
N CYS A 222 14.88 5.80 -32.77
CA CYS A 222 13.98 6.92 -33.06
C CYS A 222 12.58 6.58 -32.54
N VAL A 223 11.78 7.59 -32.17
CA VAL A 223 10.35 7.38 -31.87
C VAL A 223 9.51 7.96 -33.00
N CYS A 224 8.70 7.11 -33.61
CA CYS A 224 7.78 7.48 -34.66
C CYS A 224 6.36 7.59 -34.12
N GLU A 225 5.57 8.53 -34.64
CA GLU A 225 4.16 8.70 -34.31
C GLU A 225 3.28 8.74 -35.56
N LYS A 226 2.07 8.20 -35.46
CA LYS A 226 1.04 8.33 -36.50
C LYS A 226 -0.35 8.39 -35.88
N PRO A 227 -1.33 9.04 -36.53
CA PRO A 227 -2.70 9.01 -36.04
C PRO A 227 -3.26 7.58 -36.11
N VAL A 228 -4.15 7.28 -35.20
CA VAL A 228 -4.99 6.08 -35.21
C VAL A 228 -5.79 6.00 -36.52
N CYS A 229 -5.88 4.83 -37.14
CA CYS A 229 -6.70 4.65 -38.34
C CYS A 229 -8.18 4.96 -38.04
N ALA A 230 -8.79 5.84 -38.83
CA ALA A 230 -10.23 6.09 -38.78
C ALA A 230 -10.98 4.82 -39.18
N LYS A 231 -12.10 4.51 -38.52
CA LYS A 231 -13.03 3.50 -39.04
C LYS A 231 -13.52 4.01 -40.40
N HIS A 232 -13.24 3.26 -41.46
CA HIS A 232 -14.03 3.43 -42.68
C HIS A 232 -15.48 3.13 -42.30
N SER A 233 -16.32 4.17 -42.26
CA SER A 233 -17.75 4.00 -42.40
C SER A 233 -17.97 3.50 -43.82
N GLU A 234 -18.10 2.18 -43.98
CA GLU A 234 -18.74 1.63 -45.16
C GLU A 234 -20.19 2.15 -45.14
N GLU A 235 -20.42 3.24 -45.87
CA GLU A 235 -21.76 3.67 -46.25
C GLU A 235 -22.35 2.54 -47.11
N SER A 236 -23.35 1.87 -46.54
CA SER A 236 -24.24 0.92 -47.23
C SER A 236 -25.30 1.67 -48.04
#